data_AF-A0A017T043-F1
#
_entry.id   AF-A0A017T043-F1
#
_cell.length_a   1.000
_cell.length_b   1.000
_cell.length_c   1.000
_cell.angle_alpha   90.00
_cell.angle_beta   90.00
_cell.angle_gamma   90.00
#
_symmetry.space_group_name_H-M   'P 1'
#
loop_
_entity.id
_entity.type
_entity.pdbx_description
1 polymer ?
#
loop_
_entity_poly.entity_id
_entity_poly.type
_entity_poly.pdbx_seq_one_letter_code
_entity_poly.pdbx_strand_id
1 'polypeptide(L)'
;MTPIDLQVRDLSSGDRTIVSFPTEEDALAWLKDRPRFQEVLGVAMTSIDPEIDARLRAALRPLDDEERQSEQALDAKAHEETRRRAEEAAKRDQAVVEAQRAALASAPPDRPMEIRYRYDRDLELADVNDTRAITPEAREAVLAWVAEREEWLKDRGQTVGEARVTVYPAGIPAQARGERVRTGSFVPITASAKPAST
;
A
#
# COMPACT_ATOMS: atom_id res chain seq x y z
N MET A 1 -41.98 8.67 1.19
CA MET A 1 -41.06 7.84 0.40
C MET A 1 -39.82 8.65 0.11
N THR A 2 -38.65 8.01 0.16
CA THR A 2 -37.38 8.65 -0.23
C THR A 2 -37.34 8.74 -1.76
N PRO A 3 -36.88 9.86 -2.35
CA PRO A 3 -36.69 9.95 -3.79
C PRO A 3 -35.67 8.93 -4.29
N ILE A 4 -35.84 8.49 -5.52
CA ILE A 4 -34.92 7.59 -6.21
C ILE A 4 -33.96 8.43 -7.04
N ASP A 5 -32.68 8.38 -6.67
CA ASP A 5 -31.63 9.09 -7.37
C ASP A 5 -30.89 8.13 -8.30
N LEU A 6 -30.97 8.38 -9.61
CA LEU A 6 -30.23 7.62 -10.62
C LEU A 6 -28.99 8.38 -11.04
N GLN A 7 -27.85 7.70 -11.06
CA GLN A 7 -26.62 8.22 -11.63
C GLN A 7 -26.62 7.97 -13.12
N VAL A 8 -26.50 9.05 -13.91
CA VAL A 8 -26.56 9.01 -15.36
C VAL A 8 -25.28 9.61 -15.94
N ARG A 9 -24.76 9.00 -17.00
CA ARG A 9 -23.66 9.51 -17.82
C ARG A 9 -24.20 9.96 -19.17
N ASP A 10 -23.86 11.18 -19.58
CA ASP A 10 -24.05 11.64 -20.95
C ASP A 10 -22.98 10.99 -21.84
N LEU A 11 -23.39 10.27 -22.87
CA LEU A 11 -22.49 9.54 -23.77
C LEU A 11 -21.85 10.45 -24.84
N SER A 12 -22.34 11.68 -25.00
CA SER A 12 -21.77 12.68 -25.90
C SER A 12 -20.63 13.46 -25.24
N SER A 13 -20.79 13.83 -23.96
CA SER A 13 -19.77 14.61 -23.23
C SER A 13 -18.95 13.77 -22.24
N GLY A 14 -19.49 12.67 -21.74
CA GLY A 14 -18.94 11.88 -20.64
C GLY A 14 -19.32 12.42 -19.25
N ASP A 15 -20.11 13.49 -19.17
CA ASP A 15 -20.48 14.12 -17.90
C ASP A 15 -21.42 13.23 -17.08
N ARG A 16 -21.23 13.22 -15.77
CA ARG A 16 -22.05 12.46 -14.83
C ARG A 16 -22.99 13.39 -14.08
N THR A 17 -24.27 13.04 -14.06
CA THR A 17 -25.31 13.78 -13.36
C THR A 17 -26.16 12.84 -12.52
N ILE A 18 -26.92 13.42 -11.58
CA ILE A 18 -27.91 12.70 -10.78
C ILE A 18 -29.28 13.19 -11.20
N VAL A 19 -30.17 12.26 -11.52
CA VAL A 19 -31.57 12.53 -11.82
C VAL A 19 -32.41 11.96 -10.69
N SER A 20 -33.16 12.84 -10.01
CA SER A 20 -33.98 12.49 -8.85
C SER A 20 -35.45 12.32 -9.25
N PHE A 21 -36.04 11.21 -8.85
CA PHE A 21 -37.45 10.89 -9.09
C PHE A 21 -38.21 10.80 -7.76
N PRO A 22 -39.41 11.38 -7.66
CA PRO A 22 -40.17 11.39 -6.41
C PRO A 22 -40.78 10.03 -6.08
N THR A 23 -41.00 9.16 -7.07
CA THR A 23 -41.58 7.82 -6.90
C THR A 23 -40.87 6.75 -7.73
N GLU A 24 -41.12 5.48 -7.39
CA GLU A 24 -40.65 4.33 -8.17
C GLU A 24 -41.26 4.31 -9.57
N GLU A 25 -42.55 4.62 -9.70
CA GLU A 25 -43.26 4.59 -10.97
C GLU A 25 -42.69 5.63 -11.95
N ASP A 26 -42.34 6.82 -11.46
CA ASP A 26 -41.72 7.87 -12.28
C ASP A 26 -40.33 7.43 -12.79
N ALA A 27 -39.52 6.82 -11.91
CA ALA A 27 -38.21 6.30 -12.29
C ALA A 27 -38.32 5.16 -13.32
N LEU A 28 -39.27 4.24 -13.13
CA LEU A 28 -39.53 3.14 -14.06
C LEU A 28 -40.01 3.62 -15.43
N ALA A 29 -40.87 4.64 -15.46
CA ALA A 29 -41.33 5.24 -16.72
C ALA A 29 -40.16 5.89 -17.46
N TRP A 30 -39.34 6.67 -16.75
CA TRP A 30 -38.16 7.30 -17.33
C TRP A 30 -37.11 6.30 -17.83
N LEU A 31 -36.90 5.17 -17.13
CA LEU A 31 -35.93 4.13 -17.53
C LEU A 31 -36.32 3.43 -18.84
N LYS A 32 -37.63 3.28 -19.10
CA LYS A 32 -38.16 2.71 -20.35
C LYS A 32 -38.01 3.69 -21.51
N ASP A 33 -38.33 4.96 -21.25
CA ASP A 33 -38.27 6.05 -22.23
C ASP A 33 -36.97 6.86 -22.12
N ARG A 34 -35.88 6.21 -21.69
CA ARG A 34 -34.61 6.86 -21.40
C ARG A 34 -34.17 7.73 -22.59
N PRO A 35 -33.81 9.01 -22.36
CA PRO A 35 -33.29 9.86 -23.42
C PRO A 35 -32.11 9.21 -24.16
N ARG A 36 -32.00 9.50 -25.45
CA ARG A 36 -30.85 9.04 -26.25
C ARG A 36 -29.55 9.64 -25.71
N PHE A 37 -28.46 8.89 -25.84
CA PHE A 37 -27.12 9.20 -25.37
C PHE A 37 -27.03 9.40 -23.85
N GLN A 38 -27.93 8.78 -23.10
CA GLN A 38 -27.81 8.70 -21.64
C GLN A 38 -27.60 7.25 -21.23
N GLU A 39 -26.63 7.02 -20.36
CA GLU A 39 -26.35 5.72 -19.77
C GLU A 39 -26.63 5.78 -18.27
N VAL A 40 -27.38 4.81 -17.78
CA VAL A 40 -27.69 4.71 -16.34
C VAL A 40 -26.64 3.83 -15.69
N LEU A 41 -25.79 4.44 -14.86
CA LEU A 41 -24.70 3.74 -14.16
C LEU A 41 -25.21 2.96 -12.94
N GLY A 42 -26.35 3.38 -12.39
CA GLY A 42 -26.99 2.74 -11.24
C GLY A 42 -27.68 3.75 -10.34
N VAL A 43 -28.09 3.28 -9.16
CA VAL A 43 -28.68 4.14 -8.11
C VAL A 43 -27.56 4.88 -7.38
N ALA A 44 -27.69 6.20 -7.24
CA ALA A 44 -26.70 7.04 -6.56
C ALA A 44 -26.73 6.90 -5.03
N MET A 45 -27.89 6.58 -4.45
CA MET A 45 -28.06 6.35 -3.00
C MET A 45 -28.16 4.87 -2.64
N THR A 46 -27.40 4.45 -1.64
CA THR A 46 -27.20 3.03 -1.25
C THR A 46 -28.36 2.42 -0.46
N SER A 47 -29.44 3.16 -0.16
CA SER A 47 -30.52 2.72 0.75
C SER A 47 -31.83 2.34 0.04
N ILE A 48 -31.76 1.79 -1.17
CA ILE A 48 -32.92 1.24 -1.88
C ILE A 48 -33.07 -0.25 -1.58
N ASP A 49 -34.32 -0.70 -1.45
CA ASP A 49 -34.65 -2.11 -1.28
C ASP A 49 -34.13 -2.93 -2.49
N PRO A 50 -33.45 -4.08 -2.29
CA PRO A 50 -32.97 -4.93 -3.39
C PRO A 50 -34.05 -5.31 -4.41
N GLU A 51 -35.31 -5.46 -4.00
CA GLU A 51 -36.42 -5.77 -4.91
C GLU A 51 -36.76 -4.58 -5.82
N ILE A 52 -36.60 -3.34 -5.33
CA ILE A 52 -36.78 -2.12 -6.13
C ILE A 52 -35.61 -1.97 -7.11
N ASP A 53 -34.37 -2.17 -6.67
CA ASP A 53 -33.19 -2.13 -7.55
C ASP A 53 -33.29 -3.18 -8.69
N ALA A 54 -33.74 -4.39 -8.38
CA ALA A 54 -33.98 -5.42 -9.40
C ALA A 54 -35.03 -4.99 -10.43
N ARG A 55 -36.13 -4.35 -9.98
CA ARG A 55 -37.17 -3.82 -10.88
C ARG A 55 -36.66 -2.67 -11.75
N LEU A 56 -35.89 -1.74 -11.20
CA LEU A 56 -35.28 -0.64 -11.94
C LEU A 56 -34.31 -1.16 -13.01
N ARG A 57 -33.44 -2.13 -12.66
CA ARG A 57 -32.52 -2.74 -13.64
C ARG A 57 -33.25 -3.47 -14.75
N ALA A 58 -34.35 -4.17 -14.43
CA ALA A 58 -35.15 -4.87 -15.44
C ALA A 58 -35.91 -3.92 -16.38
N ALA A 59 -36.24 -2.69 -15.94
CA ALA A 59 -36.92 -1.68 -16.75
C ALA A 59 -35.97 -0.86 -17.63
N LEU A 60 -34.65 -1.01 -17.47
CA LEU A 60 -33.65 -0.24 -18.21
C LEU A 60 -33.70 -0.57 -19.71
N ARG A 61 -33.95 0.45 -20.52
CA ARG A 61 -33.77 0.36 -21.98
C ARG A 61 -32.32 -0.01 -22.32
N PRO A 62 -32.05 -1.00 -23.18
CA PRO A 62 -30.68 -1.26 -23.63
C PRO A 62 -30.10 -0.05 -24.38
N LEU A 63 -28.77 0.02 -24.48
CA LEU A 63 -28.09 1.00 -25.33
C LEU A 63 -28.24 0.61 -26.81
N ASP A 64 -28.51 1.60 -27.65
CA ASP A 64 -28.57 1.48 -29.11
C ASP A 64 -27.15 1.27 -29.69
N ASP A 65 -27.02 0.89 -30.95
CA ASP A 65 -25.70 0.69 -31.60
C ASP A 65 -24.83 1.95 -31.55
N GLU A 66 -25.41 3.12 -31.81
CA GLU A 66 -24.71 4.42 -31.73
C GLU A 66 -24.30 4.78 -30.30
N GLU A 67 -25.15 4.45 -29.32
CA GLU A 67 -24.87 4.69 -27.91
C GLU A 67 -23.75 3.78 -27.41
N ARG A 68 -23.76 2.49 -27.79
CA ARG A 68 -22.70 1.53 -27.47
C ARG A 68 -21.34 1.94 -28.05
N GLN A 69 -21.33 2.49 -29.27
CA GLN A 69 -20.08 3.02 -29.85
C GLN A 69 -19.55 4.23 -29.07
N SER A 70 -20.45 5.10 -28.61
CA SER A 70 -20.09 6.29 -27.83
C SER A 70 -19.56 5.91 -26.44
N GLU A 71 -20.21 4.95 -25.77
CA GLU A 71 -19.75 4.33 -24.53
C GLU A 71 -18.34 3.74 -24.68
N GLN A 72 -18.12 2.91 -25.71
CA GLN A 72 -16.82 2.31 -25.98
C GLN A 72 -15.73 3.34 -26.24
N ALA A 73 -16.04 4.44 -26.93
CA ALA A 73 -15.09 5.51 -27.18
C ALA A 73 -14.70 6.26 -25.90
N LEU A 74 -15.67 6.55 -25.02
CA LEU A 74 -15.42 7.16 -23.72
C LEU A 74 -14.59 6.26 -22.81
N ASP A 75 -14.92 4.97 -22.78
CA ASP A 75 -14.21 3.99 -21.95
C ASP A 75 -12.78 3.76 -22.46
N ALA A 76 -12.58 3.68 -23.78
CA ALA A 76 -11.25 3.60 -24.38
C ALA A 76 -10.38 4.80 -24.00
N LYS A 77 -10.94 6.01 -24.06
CA LYS A 77 -10.25 7.24 -23.66
C LYS A 77 -9.90 7.23 -22.16
N ALA A 78 -10.82 6.81 -21.30
CA ALA A 78 -10.58 6.71 -19.86
C ALA A 78 -9.51 5.66 -19.53
N HIS A 79 -9.50 4.53 -20.23
CA HIS A 79 -8.48 3.50 -20.10
C HIS A 79 -7.10 4.01 -20.54
N GLU A 80 -7.02 4.75 -21.64
CA GLU A 80 -5.76 5.34 -22.09
C GLU A 80 -5.21 6.38 -21.11
N GLU A 81 -6.07 7.26 -20.57
CA GLU A 81 -5.65 8.22 -19.54
C GLU A 81 -5.16 7.51 -18.26
N THR A 82 -5.86 6.46 -17.84
CA THR A 82 -5.45 5.65 -16.68
C THR A 82 -4.10 4.99 -16.92
N ARG A 83 -3.90 4.40 -18.10
CA ARG A 83 -2.61 3.82 -18.50
C ARG A 83 -1.50 4.86 -18.49
N ARG A 84 -1.73 6.05 -19.07
CA ARG A 84 -0.74 7.14 -19.08
C ARG A 84 -0.35 7.58 -17.67
N ARG A 85 -1.33 7.73 -16.77
CA ARG A 85 -1.07 8.07 -15.36
C ARG A 85 -0.29 6.97 -14.64
N ALA A 86 -0.59 5.71 -14.90
CA ALA A 86 0.13 4.58 -14.33
C ALA A 86 1.59 4.54 -14.84
N GLU A 87 1.82 4.80 -16.13
CA GLU A 87 3.17 4.91 -16.70
C GLU A 87 3.96 6.08 -16.11
N GLU A 88 3.33 7.25 -15.93
CA GLU A 88 3.95 8.40 -15.28
C GLU A 88 4.30 8.13 -13.81
N ALA A 89 3.40 7.45 -13.07
CA ALA A 89 3.67 7.03 -11.70
C ALA A 89 4.83 6.03 -11.64
N ALA A 90 4.85 5.02 -12.52
CA ALA A 90 5.93 4.05 -12.59
C ALA A 90 7.28 4.72 -12.90
N LYS A 91 7.32 5.71 -13.80
CA LYS A 91 8.53 6.50 -14.07
C LYS A 91 8.99 7.30 -12.85
N ARG A 92 8.07 7.89 -12.09
CA ARG A 92 8.39 8.60 -10.84
C ARG A 92 8.95 7.65 -9.79
N ASP A 93 8.35 6.48 -9.62
CA ASP A 93 8.81 5.48 -8.67
C ASP A 93 10.20 4.95 -9.05
N GLN A 94 10.45 4.70 -10.33
CA GLN A 94 11.78 4.35 -10.83
C GLN A 94 12.81 5.44 -10.54
N ALA A 95 12.48 6.71 -10.79
CA ALA A 95 13.37 7.83 -10.49
C ALA A 95 13.67 7.95 -8.99
N VAL A 96 12.69 7.67 -8.11
CA VAL A 96 12.90 7.64 -6.65
C VAL A 96 13.86 6.51 -6.26
N VAL A 97 13.68 5.31 -6.80
CA VAL A 97 14.56 4.17 -6.54
C VAL A 97 15.99 4.44 -7.05
N GLU A 98 16.14 5.02 -8.23
CA GLU A 98 17.44 5.40 -8.79
C GLU A 98 18.13 6.49 -7.95
N ALA A 99 17.39 7.52 -7.54
CA ALA A 99 17.90 8.57 -6.66
C ALA A 99 18.35 8.01 -5.30
N GLN A 100 17.58 7.08 -4.72
CA GLN A 100 17.95 6.39 -3.49
C GLN A 100 19.22 5.56 -3.69
N ARG A 101 19.34 4.81 -4.79
CA ARG A 101 20.55 4.05 -5.11
C ARG A 101 21.76 4.95 -5.28
N ALA A 102 21.64 6.08 -5.99
CA ALA A 102 22.72 7.04 -6.17
C ALA A 102 23.13 7.71 -4.84
N ALA A 103 22.15 8.03 -3.98
CA ALA A 103 22.42 8.55 -2.64
C ALA A 103 23.18 7.54 -1.78
N LEU A 104 22.82 6.25 -1.84
CA LEU A 104 23.51 5.19 -1.10
C LEU A 104 24.94 4.95 -1.62
N ALA A 105 25.14 5.02 -2.94
CA ALA A 105 26.45 4.87 -3.57
C ALA A 105 27.41 6.02 -3.23
N SER A 106 26.88 7.22 -3.02
CA SER A 106 27.66 8.41 -2.61
C SER A 106 27.77 8.58 -1.10
N ALA A 107 27.06 7.78 -0.32
CA ALA A 107 27.06 7.89 1.14
C ALA A 107 28.37 7.37 1.76
N PRO A 108 28.80 7.94 2.90
CA PRO A 108 30.01 7.50 3.59
C PRO A 108 29.94 6.01 4.01
N PRO A 109 31.02 5.24 3.85
CA PRO A 109 31.04 3.80 4.17
C PRO A 109 30.92 3.52 5.68
N ASP A 110 31.27 4.49 6.53
CA ASP A 110 31.19 4.47 7.99
C ASP A 110 29.81 4.88 8.53
N ARG A 111 28.85 5.23 7.66
CA ARG A 111 27.47 5.55 8.08
C ARG A 111 26.87 4.38 8.89
N PRO A 112 25.97 4.67 9.84
CA PRO A 112 25.28 3.62 10.58
C PRO A 112 24.64 2.59 9.64
N MET A 113 24.70 1.32 9.99
CA MET A 113 23.93 0.24 9.37
C MET A 113 22.90 -0.28 10.36
N GLU A 114 21.76 -0.71 9.85
CA GLU A 114 20.74 -1.37 10.67
C GLU A 114 20.85 -2.87 10.48
N ILE A 115 21.10 -3.58 11.57
CA ILE A 115 21.26 -5.04 11.60
C ILE A 115 20.07 -5.64 12.34
N ARG A 116 19.49 -6.67 11.72
CA ARG A 116 18.45 -7.52 12.29
C ARG A 116 19.08 -8.75 12.90
N TYR A 117 18.89 -8.93 14.20
CA TYR A 117 19.11 -10.18 14.90
C TYR A 117 17.82 -10.97 14.96
N ARG A 118 17.93 -12.28 14.76
CA ARG A 118 16.86 -13.23 15.00
C ARG A 118 17.38 -14.38 15.85
N TYR A 119 16.57 -14.87 16.77
CA TYR A 119 16.93 -15.99 17.61
C TYR A 119 17.15 -17.29 16.81
N ASP A 120 16.40 -17.45 15.73
CA ASP A 120 16.36 -18.65 14.88
C ASP A 120 17.25 -18.57 13.64
N ARG A 121 17.90 -17.44 13.37
CA ARG A 121 18.69 -17.19 12.16
C ARG A 121 19.94 -16.37 12.44
N ASP A 122 20.81 -16.27 11.44
CA ASP A 122 21.96 -15.38 11.51
C ASP A 122 21.57 -13.90 11.41
N LEU A 123 22.53 -13.03 11.72
CA LEU A 123 22.40 -11.59 11.56
C LEU A 123 22.25 -11.22 10.08
N GLU A 124 21.25 -10.39 9.79
CA GLU A 124 20.97 -9.88 8.44
C GLU A 124 20.93 -8.35 8.47
N LEU A 125 21.13 -7.70 7.33
CA LEU A 125 20.86 -6.27 7.21
C LEU A 125 19.35 -6.03 7.26
N ALA A 126 18.92 -5.06 8.07
CA ALA A 126 17.53 -4.68 8.13
C ALA A 126 17.13 -3.80 6.92
N ASP A 127 18.05 -2.97 6.44
CA ASP A 127 17.89 -2.16 5.23
C ASP A 127 18.26 -3.00 3.98
N VAL A 128 17.25 -3.32 3.17
CA VAL A 128 17.41 -4.09 1.93
C VAL A 128 18.26 -3.37 0.87
N ASN A 129 18.43 -2.06 1.01
CA ASN A 129 19.22 -1.25 0.09
C ASN A 129 20.67 -1.09 0.57
N ASP A 130 20.98 -1.51 1.80
CA ASP A 130 22.36 -1.57 2.27
C ASP A 130 23.02 -2.83 1.73
N THR A 131 23.97 -2.66 0.81
CA THR A 131 24.69 -3.78 0.20
C THR A 131 26.04 -4.05 0.88
N ARG A 132 26.35 -3.36 1.98
CA ARG A 132 27.62 -3.51 2.70
C ARG A 132 27.66 -4.82 3.48
N ALA A 133 28.80 -5.48 3.55
CA ALA A 133 28.96 -6.63 4.44
C ALA A 133 28.88 -6.19 5.91
N ILE A 134 28.25 -7.00 6.76
CA ILE A 134 28.28 -6.82 8.22
C ILE A 134 29.71 -7.08 8.69
N THR A 135 30.35 -6.05 9.25
CA THR A 135 31.72 -6.15 9.78
C THR A 135 31.76 -6.98 11.07
N PRO A 136 32.90 -7.62 11.40
CA PRO A 136 33.06 -8.34 12.67
C PRO A 136 32.75 -7.46 13.90
N GLU A 137 33.19 -6.20 13.89
CA GLU A 137 32.99 -5.25 14.98
C GLU A 137 31.52 -4.86 15.16
N ALA A 138 30.78 -4.73 14.05
CA ALA A 138 29.33 -4.50 14.08
C ALA A 138 28.60 -5.73 14.62
N ARG A 139 28.97 -6.93 14.17
CA ARG A 139 28.41 -8.20 14.64
C ARG A 139 28.61 -8.36 16.14
N GLU A 140 29.84 -8.14 16.63
CA GLU A 140 30.16 -8.25 18.05
C GLU A 140 29.33 -7.27 18.88
N ALA A 141 29.23 -6.01 18.46
CA ALA A 141 28.45 -5.01 19.18
C ALA A 141 26.95 -5.31 19.22
N VAL A 142 26.38 -5.85 18.13
CA VAL A 142 24.98 -6.28 18.11
C VAL A 142 24.76 -7.46 19.05
N LEU A 143 25.65 -8.46 19.03
CA LEU A 143 25.54 -9.62 19.91
C LEU A 143 25.72 -9.26 21.39
N ALA A 144 26.67 -8.37 21.72
CA ALA A 144 26.86 -7.85 23.07
C ALA A 144 25.61 -7.10 23.55
N TRP A 145 25.01 -6.27 22.69
CA TRP A 145 23.77 -5.56 22.99
C TRP A 145 22.60 -6.53 23.23
N VAL A 146 22.47 -7.58 22.41
CA VAL A 146 21.46 -8.62 22.60
C VAL A 146 21.67 -9.37 23.92
N ALA A 147 22.91 -9.76 24.24
CA ALA A 147 23.24 -10.47 25.48
C ALA A 147 22.90 -9.63 26.72
N GLU A 148 23.14 -8.32 26.69
CA GLU A 148 22.73 -7.40 27.76
C GLU A 148 21.21 -7.41 27.96
N ARG A 149 20.43 -7.48 26.88
CA ARG A 149 18.96 -7.56 26.95
C ARG A 149 18.47 -8.93 27.38
N GLU A 150 19.14 -10.01 26.99
CA GLU A 150 18.84 -11.35 27.48
C GLU A 150 19.01 -11.42 29.00
N GLU A 151 20.03 -10.78 29.59
CA GLU A 151 20.18 -10.66 31.04
C GLU A 151 18.93 -10.09 31.71
N TRP A 152 18.35 -9.03 31.14
CA TRP A 152 17.14 -8.39 31.68
C TRP A 152 15.89 -9.27 31.58
N LEU A 153 15.88 -10.24 30.67
CA LEU A 153 14.76 -11.13 30.42
C LEU A 153 14.86 -12.46 31.18
N LYS A 154 16.03 -12.79 31.76
CA LYS A 154 16.27 -14.05 32.49
C LYS A 154 15.23 -14.31 33.57
N ASP A 155 14.93 -13.31 34.39
CA ASP A 155 13.95 -13.42 35.49
C ASP A 155 12.51 -13.65 35.00
N ARG A 156 12.24 -13.44 33.71
CA ARG A 156 10.93 -13.58 33.08
C ARG A 156 10.78 -14.86 32.26
N GLY A 157 11.81 -15.71 32.19
CA GLY A 157 11.81 -16.90 31.35
C GLY A 157 11.71 -16.59 29.85
N GLN A 158 12.15 -15.39 29.44
CA GLN A 158 12.09 -14.90 28.07
C GLN A 158 13.50 -14.74 27.48
N THR A 159 13.58 -14.72 26.16
CA THR A 159 14.80 -14.38 25.41
C THR A 159 14.49 -13.38 24.31
N VAL A 160 15.50 -12.76 23.72
CA VAL A 160 15.35 -11.87 22.55
C VAL A 160 15.01 -12.71 21.33
N GLY A 161 13.81 -12.56 20.78
CA GLY A 161 13.36 -13.27 19.58
C GLY A 161 13.80 -12.58 18.29
N GLU A 162 13.51 -11.28 18.18
CA GLU A 162 13.99 -10.42 17.10
C GLU A 162 14.55 -9.14 17.71
N ALA A 163 15.65 -8.63 17.17
CA ALA A 163 16.17 -7.31 17.50
C ALA A 163 16.56 -6.55 16.23
N ARG A 164 16.33 -5.24 16.23
CA ARG A 164 16.83 -4.32 15.21
C ARG A 164 17.74 -3.32 15.87
N VAL A 165 18.98 -3.26 15.41
CA VAL A 165 20.05 -2.51 16.05
C VAL A 165 20.76 -1.66 15.01
N THR A 166 20.83 -0.36 15.25
CA THR A 166 21.59 0.59 14.43
C THR A 166 23.00 0.72 14.98
N VAL A 167 24.00 0.40 14.18
CA VAL A 167 25.40 0.26 14.61
C VAL A 167 26.36 0.94 13.63
N TYR A 168 27.44 1.52 14.14
CA TYR A 168 28.54 2.01 13.30
C TYR A 168 29.44 0.83 12.87
N PRO A 169 29.59 0.58 11.56
CA PRO A 169 30.35 -0.59 11.08
C PRO A 169 31.85 -0.46 11.22
N ALA A 170 32.37 0.77 11.21
CA ALA A 170 33.80 1.07 11.18
C ALA A 170 34.16 2.10 12.25
N GLY A 171 34.76 3.24 11.89
CA GLY A 171 35.09 4.29 12.85
C GLY A 171 33.86 4.76 13.63
N ILE A 172 34.00 4.90 14.95
CA ILE A 172 32.96 5.50 15.78
C ILE A 172 33.13 7.02 15.69
N PRO A 173 32.14 7.77 15.18
CA PRO A 173 32.25 9.22 15.09
C PRO A 173 32.35 9.83 16.49
N ALA A 174 33.10 10.93 16.63
CA ALA A 174 33.35 11.58 17.92
C ALA A 174 32.05 11.96 18.66
N GLN A 175 30.99 12.27 17.90
CA GLN A 175 29.66 12.60 18.40
C GLN A 175 28.99 11.42 19.12
N ALA A 176 29.36 10.17 18.79
CA ALA A 176 28.86 8.96 19.43
C ALA A 176 29.59 8.62 20.74
N ARG A 177 30.57 9.44 21.18
CA ARG A 177 31.24 9.31 22.49
C ARG A 177 31.80 7.90 22.80
N GLY A 178 32.18 7.15 21.76
CA GLY A 178 32.68 5.78 21.89
C GLY A 178 31.60 4.69 21.88
N GLU A 179 30.32 5.04 21.78
CA GLU A 179 29.23 4.07 21.64
C GLU A 179 29.07 3.64 20.18
N ARG A 180 29.25 2.34 19.94
CA ARG A 180 29.10 1.75 18.59
C ARG A 180 27.64 1.50 18.23
N VAL A 181 26.81 1.14 19.21
CA VAL A 181 25.36 0.97 19.05
C VAL A 181 24.69 2.32 19.29
N ARG A 182 23.97 2.82 18.29
CA ARG A 182 23.27 4.11 18.37
C ARG A 182 21.87 3.96 18.96
N THR A 183 21.13 2.96 18.48
CA THR A 183 19.74 2.70 18.87
C THR A 183 19.45 1.22 18.67
N GLY A 184 18.57 0.65 19.49
CA GLY A 184 18.11 -0.72 19.32
C GLY A 184 16.71 -0.95 19.87
N SER A 185 15.97 -1.84 19.24
CA SER A 185 14.65 -2.31 19.67
C SER A 185 14.61 -3.83 19.60
N PHE A 186 13.87 -4.48 20.49
CA PHE A 186 13.76 -5.94 20.49
C PHE A 186 12.35 -6.40 20.86
N VAL A 187 12.03 -7.61 20.40
CA VAL A 187 10.79 -8.33 20.70
C VAL A 187 11.15 -9.56 21.54
N PRO A 188 10.74 -9.64 22.82
CA PRO A 188 10.97 -10.81 23.65
C PRO A 188 10.05 -11.96 23.22
N ILE A 189 10.54 -13.19 23.34
CA ILE A 189 9.77 -14.42 23.15
C ILE A 189 9.94 -15.33 24.35
N THR A 190 8.93 -16.16 24.63
CA THR A 190 9.07 -17.23 25.62
C THR A 190 10.05 -18.26 25.08
N ALA A 191 11.08 -18.58 25.86
CA ALA A 191 12.18 -19.40 25.39
C ALA A 191 11.71 -20.81 24.98
N SER A 192 11.85 -21.15 23.70
CA SER A 192 11.97 -22.53 23.22
C SER A 192 13.43 -22.76 22.82
N ALA A 193 13.93 -23.99 22.91
CA ALA A 193 15.34 -24.30 22.66
C ALA A 193 15.84 -23.71 21.32
N LYS A 194 17.01 -23.08 21.33
CA LYS A 194 17.60 -22.45 20.14
C LYS A 194 17.86 -23.53 19.10
N PRO A 195 17.30 -23.44 17.87
CA PRO A 195 17.66 -24.39 16.82
C PRO A 195 19.15 -24.23 16.52
N ALA A 196 19.85 -25.35 16.38
CA ALA A 196 21.28 -25.33 16.03
C ALA A 196 21.44 -24.70 14.64
N SER A 197 22.21 -23.60 14.57
CA SER A 197 22.61 -22.96 13.31
C SER A 197 23.30 -24.00 12.41
N THR A 198 22.79 -24.17 11.19
CA THR A 198 23.39 -25.04 10.15
C THR A 198 24.39 -24.24 9.33
#